data_AF-A0A9Q8FPJ6-F1
#
_entry.id   AF-A0A9Q8FPJ6-F1
#
_cell.length_a   1.000
_cell.length_b   1.000
_cell.length_c   1.000
_cell.angle_alpha   90.00
_cell.angle_beta   90.00
_cell.angle_gamma   90.00
#
_symmetry.space_group_name_H-M   'P 1'
#
loop_
_entity.id
_entity.type
_entity.pdbx_description
1 polymer ?
#
loop_
_entity_poly.entity_id
_entity_poly.type
_entity_poly.pdbx_seq_one_letter_code
_entity_poly.pdbx_strand_id
1 'polypeptide(L)'
;MNELAIYLRAKHDISNQLQLLSIYCELEDHDKVSDIVERWSDKLQREQRFIQLSWHSFVETVIRHKLTSDFRFDFHIETSGRGEEDGWIAAQFTDWLTEVQGTEILIEITEQAHHYIFTFKVDGVPTEYKISKKRGV
;
A
#
# COMPACT_ATOMS: atom_id res chain seq x y z
N MET A 1 9.63 -18.73 6.41
CA MET A 1 8.45 -18.15 5.73
C MET A 1 7.77 -19.26 4.96
N ASN A 2 6.43 -19.35 4.99
CA ASN A 2 5.71 -20.28 4.13
C ASN A 2 5.24 -19.54 2.87
N GLU A 3 6.11 -19.44 1.88
CA GLU A 3 5.83 -18.79 0.59
C GLU A 3 4.56 -19.34 -0.07
N LEU A 4 4.27 -20.64 0.14
CA LEU A 4 3.04 -21.27 -0.30
C LEU A 4 1.80 -20.65 0.35
N ALA A 5 1.84 -20.31 1.64
CA ALA A 5 0.70 -19.68 2.32
C ALA A 5 0.42 -18.28 1.77
N ILE A 6 1.46 -17.50 1.50
CA ILE A 6 1.35 -16.17 0.86
C ILE A 6 0.75 -16.30 -0.54
N TYR A 7 1.28 -17.24 -1.34
CA TYR A 7 0.77 -17.51 -2.68
C TYR A 7 -0.69 -17.94 -2.68
N LEU A 8 -1.08 -18.84 -1.77
CA LEU A 8 -2.46 -19.29 -1.62
C LEU A 8 -3.40 -18.15 -1.20
N ARG A 9 -2.99 -17.28 -0.28
CA ARG A 9 -3.76 -16.09 0.12
C ARG A 9 -4.01 -15.16 -1.08
N ALA A 10 -2.97 -14.81 -1.83
CA ALA A 10 -3.10 -13.97 -3.01
C ALA A 10 -4.00 -14.59 -4.09
N LYS A 11 -3.87 -15.91 -4.33
CA LYS A 11 -4.74 -16.63 -5.27
C LYS A 11 -6.20 -16.68 -4.82
N HIS A 12 -6.43 -16.89 -3.54
CA HIS A 12 -7.76 -16.89 -2.95
C HIS A 12 -8.45 -15.53 -3.11
N ASP A 13 -7.74 -14.43 -2.85
CA ASP A 13 -8.29 -13.08 -3.00
C ASP A 13 -8.69 -12.79 -4.45
N ILE A 14 -7.86 -13.15 -5.43
CA ILE A 14 -8.19 -13.01 -6.86
C ILE A 14 -9.41 -13.88 -7.22
N SER A 15 -9.43 -15.14 -6.77
CA SER A 15 -10.53 -16.07 -7.05
C SER A 15 -11.86 -15.55 -6.53
N ASN A 16 -11.89 -15.02 -5.30
CA ASN A 16 -13.12 -14.47 -4.70
C ASN A 16 -13.71 -13.31 -5.51
N GLN A 17 -12.87 -12.54 -6.18
CA GLN A 17 -13.28 -11.34 -6.89
C GLN A 17 -13.76 -11.68 -8.29
N LEU A 18 -13.13 -12.68 -8.91
CA LEU A 18 -13.66 -13.30 -10.13
C LEU A 18 -15.01 -13.98 -9.88
N GLN A 19 -15.19 -14.64 -8.73
CA GLN A 19 -16.49 -15.21 -8.35
C GLN A 19 -17.56 -14.13 -8.17
N LEU A 20 -17.24 -13.03 -7.46
CA LEU A 20 -18.16 -11.90 -7.33
C LEU A 20 -18.55 -11.33 -8.70
N LEU A 21 -17.58 -11.11 -9.59
CA LEU A 21 -17.83 -10.66 -10.96
C LEU A 21 -18.73 -11.64 -11.72
N SER A 22 -18.48 -12.95 -11.64
CA SER A 22 -19.31 -13.97 -12.27
C SER A 22 -20.76 -13.88 -11.81
N ILE A 23 -20.99 -13.77 -10.49
CA ILE A 23 -22.33 -13.66 -9.90
C ILE A 23 -23.04 -12.41 -10.42
N TYR A 24 -22.41 -11.24 -10.41
CA TYR A 24 -23.06 -10.02 -10.89
C TYR A 24 -23.31 -10.03 -12.41
N CYS A 25 -22.42 -10.66 -13.19
CA CYS A 25 -22.67 -10.90 -14.61
C CYS A 25 -23.87 -11.83 -14.84
N GLU A 26 -24.01 -12.92 -14.06
CA GLU A 26 -25.16 -13.82 -14.12
C GLU A 26 -26.48 -13.14 -13.72
N LEU A 27 -26.41 -12.15 -12.84
CA LEU A 27 -27.54 -11.31 -12.42
C LEU A 27 -27.84 -10.15 -13.38
N GLU A 28 -27.06 -9.99 -14.47
CA GLU A 28 -27.12 -8.85 -15.40
C GLU A 28 -26.98 -7.47 -14.71
N ASP A 29 -26.38 -7.43 -13.52
CA ASP A 29 -26.14 -6.20 -12.75
C ASP A 29 -24.83 -5.55 -13.21
N HIS A 30 -24.88 -4.94 -14.39
CA HIS A 30 -23.71 -4.33 -15.03
C HIS A 30 -23.13 -3.14 -14.25
N ASP A 31 -23.96 -2.43 -13.49
CA ASP A 31 -23.50 -1.33 -12.63
C ASP A 31 -22.57 -1.87 -11.54
N LYS A 32 -22.96 -2.97 -10.87
CA LYS A 32 -22.09 -3.63 -9.87
C LYS A 32 -20.81 -4.21 -10.47
N VAL A 33 -20.89 -4.75 -11.68
CA VAL A 33 -19.69 -5.22 -12.40
C VAL A 33 -18.73 -4.07 -12.63
N SER A 34 -19.22 -2.94 -13.16
CA SER A 34 -18.41 -1.73 -13.39
C SER A 34 -17.78 -1.23 -12.09
N ASP A 35 -18.56 -1.11 -11.01
CA ASP A 35 -18.09 -0.67 -9.70
C ASP A 35 -16.97 -1.56 -9.13
N ILE A 36 -17.03 -2.88 -9.36
CA ILE A 36 -16.00 -3.82 -8.88
C ILE A 36 -14.74 -3.66 -9.71
N VAL A 37 -14.87 -3.61 -11.05
CA VAL A 37 -13.74 -3.45 -11.96
C VAL A 37 -13.00 -2.15 -11.69
N GLU A 38 -13.72 -1.03 -11.53
CA GLU A 38 -13.12 0.28 -11.23
C GLU A 38 -12.37 0.26 -9.90
N ARG A 39 -13.01 -0.21 -8.82
CA ARG A 39 -12.35 -0.31 -7.49
C ARG A 39 -11.11 -1.19 -7.51
N TRP A 40 -11.14 -2.31 -8.22
CA TRP A 40 -9.98 -3.20 -8.35
C TRP A 40 -8.87 -2.60 -9.19
N SER A 41 -9.23 -1.97 -10.32
CA SER A 41 -8.29 -1.24 -11.17
C SER A 41 -7.59 -0.16 -10.36
N ASP A 42 -8.33 0.66 -9.62
CA ASP A 42 -7.78 1.73 -8.80
C ASP A 42 -6.86 1.20 -7.70
N LYS A 43 -7.29 0.14 -6.99
CA LYS A 43 -6.47 -0.50 -5.96
C LYS A 43 -5.15 -1.02 -6.53
N LEU A 44 -5.21 -1.72 -7.66
CA LEU A 44 -4.01 -2.25 -8.32
C LEU A 44 -3.10 -1.13 -8.82
N GLN A 45 -3.66 -0.04 -9.34
CA GLN A 45 -2.87 1.12 -9.75
C GLN A 45 -2.18 1.79 -8.56
N ARG A 46 -2.85 1.97 -7.42
CA ARG A 46 -2.25 2.53 -6.20
C ARG A 46 -1.12 1.64 -5.67
N GLU A 47 -1.33 0.33 -5.65
CA GLU A 47 -0.32 -0.64 -5.25
C GLU A 47 0.87 -0.67 -6.23
N GLN A 48 0.61 -0.59 -7.54
CA GLN A 48 1.65 -0.51 -8.57
C GLN A 48 2.51 0.75 -8.40
N ARG A 49 1.90 1.90 -8.10
CA ARG A 49 2.64 3.14 -7.83
C ARG A 49 3.53 3.00 -6.60
N PHE A 50 3.02 2.38 -5.54
CA PHE A 50 3.78 2.14 -4.32
C PHE A 50 5.03 1.28 -4.57
N ILE A 51 4.89 0.15 -5.27
CA ILE A 51 6.03 -0.75 -5.52
C ILE A 51 7.09 -0.17 -6.47
N GLN A 52 6.75 0.89 -7.22
CA GLN A 52 7.65 1.59 -8.14
C GLN A 52 8.40 2.76 -7.50
N LEU A 53 8.19 3.02 -6.19
CA LEU A 53 8.87 4.08 -5.48
C LEU A 53 10.39 3.87 -5.40
N SER A 54 11.14 4.97 -5.40
CA SER A 54 12.61 4.94 -5.33
C SER A 54 13.18 4.51 -3.96
N TRP A 55 12.35 4.44 -2.90
CA TRP A 55 12.72 4.00 -1.56
C TRP A 55 12.57 2.48 -1.41
N HIS A 56 13.51 1.74 -2.01
CA HIS A 56 13.42 0.29 -2.16
C HIS A 56 13.39 -0.45 -0.81
N SER A 57 14.22 -0.04 0.15
CA SER A 57 14.30 -0.67 1.47
C SER A 57 13.00 -0.48 2.25
N PHE A 58 12.40 0.72 2.15
CA PHE A 58 11.09 1.01 2.72
C PHE A 58 9.98 0.18 2.05
N VAL A 59 9.94 0.14 0.72
CA VAL A 59 8.96 -0.66 -0.03
C VAL A 59 9.06 -2.14 0.36
N GLU A 60 10.27 -2.72 0.37
CA GLU A 60 10.48 -4.11 0.78
C GLU A 60 10.00 -4.38 2.21
N THR A 61 10.26 -3.46 3.12
CA THR A 61 9.84 -3.56 4.52
C THR A 61 8.32 -3.56 4.64
N VAL A 62 7.65 -2.60 4.00
CA VAL A 62 6.19 -2.51 3.98
C VAL A 62 5.56 -3.76 3.35
N ILE A 63 6.05 -4.22 2.20
CA ILE A 63 5.54 -5.43 1.55
C ILE A 63 5.74 -6.66 2.44
N ARG A 64 6.89 -6.80 3.10
CA ARG A 64 7.11 -7.89 4.06
C ARG A 64 6.04 -7.88 5.14
N HIS A 65 5.74 -6.74 5.74
CA HIS A 65 4.70 -6.62 6.76
C HIS A 65 3.28 -6.84 6.21
N LYS A 66 2.98 -6.35 5.00
CA LYS A 66 1.70 -6.61 4.33
C LYS A 66 1.45 -8.11 4.11
N LEU A 67 2.50 -8.86 3.81
CA LEU A 67 2.39 -10.31 3.56
C LEU A 67 2.32 -11.14 4.84
N THR A 68 2.86 -10.66 5.96
CA THR A 68 2.98 -11.42 7.21
C THR A 68 2.02 -11.00 8.31
N SER A 69 1.45 -9.80 8.24
CA SER A 69 0.47 -9.31 9.20
C SER A 69 -0.98 -9.53 8.73
N ASP A 70 -1.91 -9.27 9.64
CA ASP A 70 -3.36 -9.29 9.36
C ASP A 70 -3.93 -7.89 9.05
N PHE A 71 -3.07 -6.86 9.00
CA PHE A 71 -3.48 -5.52 8.61
C PHE A 71 -3.87 -5.48 7.12
N ARG A 72 -4.93 -4.73 6.82
CA ARG A 72 -5.26 -4.35 5.45
C ARG A 72 -4.47 -3.11 5.07
N PHE A 73 -3.68 -3.20 4.01
CA PHE A 73 -2.88 -2.09 3.52
C PHE A 73 -3.54 -1.43 2.30
N ASP A 74 -3.56 -0.10 2.29
CA ASP A 74 -3.83 0.75 1.13
C ASP A 74 -2.79 1.87 1.01
N PHE A 75 -2.71 2.49 -0.16
CA PHE A 75 -1.65 3.43 -0.52
C PHE A 75 -2.21 4.65 -1.23
N HIS A 76 -1.71 5.84 -0.91
CA HIS A 76 -1.99 7.07 -1.65
C HIS A 76 -0.68 7.77 -2.01
N ILE A 77 -0.26 7.65 -3.27
CA ILE A 77 1.08 8.01 -3.71
C ILE A 77 1.02 9.09 -4.78
N GLU A 78 1.61 10.25 -4.49
CA GLU A 78 1.63 11.44 -5.37
C GLU A 78 3.00 11.70 -6.02
N THR A 79 4.02 10.91 -5.69
CA THR A 79 5.40 11.10 -6.17
C THR A 79 6.09 9.77 -6.42
N SER A 80 7.13 9.79 -7.26
CA SER A 80 8.05 8.66 -7.44
C SER A 80 9.24 8.70 -6.46
N GLY A 81 9.45 9.84 -5.78
CA GLY A 81 10.58 10.05 -4.86
C GLY A 81 11.95 10.07 -5.56
N ARG A 82 13.01 10.25 -4.76
CA ARG A 82 14.41 10.08 -5.21
C ARG A 82 15.22 9.15 -4.31
N GLY A 83 14.58 8.48 -3.34
CA GLY A 83 15.22 7.48 -2.49
C GLY A 83 16.07 8.05 -1.35
N GLU A 84 15.94 9.34 -1.02
CA GLU A 84 16.66 9.93 0.11
C GLU A 84 16.23 9.30 1.42
N GLU A 85 17.19 9.01 2.30
CA GLU A 85 16.92 8.51 3.65
C GLU A 85 16.08 7.21 3.69
N ASP A 86 16.17 6.38 2.64
CA ASP A 86 15.42 5.11 2.49
C ASP A 86 15.55 4.19 3.71
N GLY A 87 16.77 3.92 4.18
CA GLY A 87 16.98 3.11 5.37
C GLY A 87 16.39 3.72 6.64
N TRP A 88 16.37 5.06 6.75
CA TRP A 88 15.80 5.75 7.90
C TRP A 88 14.27 5.62 7.92
N ILE A 89 13.59 5.90 6.80
CA ILE A 89 12.13 5.80 6.75
C ILE A 89 11.64 4.34 6.86
N ALA A 90 12.42 3.37 6.36
CA ALA A 90 12.18 1.95 6.59
C ALA A 90 12.24 1.59 8.09
N ALA A 91 13.24 2.11 8.81
CA ALA A 91 13.34 1.92 10.26
C ALA A 91 12.18 2.60 11.01
N GLN A 92 11.86 3.86 10.67
CA GLN A 92 10.73 4.57 11.27
C GLN A 92 9.40 3.83 11.09
N PHE A 93 9.16 3.25 9.90
CA PHE A 93 7.98 2.45 9.67
C PHE A 93 7.94 1.18 10.53
N THR A 94 9.09 0.51 10.68
CA THR A 94 9.20 -0.69 11.52
C THR A 94 8.91 -0.35 12.98
N ASP A 95 9.54 0.69 13.51
CA ASP A 95 9.36 1.14 14.89
C ASP A 95 7.90 1.54 15.13
N TRP A 96 7.34 2.36 14.25
CA TRP A 96 5.93 2.77 14.28
C TRP A 96 4.98 1.57 14.31
N LEU A 97 5.23 0.56 13.48
CA LEU A 97 4.36 -0.62 13.38
C LEU A 97 4.35 -1.43 14.68
N THR A 98 5.41 -1.38 15.50
CA THR A 98 5.44 -2.08 16.80
C THR A 98 4.60 -1.40 17.87
N GLU A 99 4.27 -0.12 17.70
CA GLU A 99 3.54 0.69 18.69
C GLU A 99 2.04 0.77 18.40
N VAL A 100 1.64 0.54 17.15
CA VAL A 100 0.25 0.67 16.71
C VAL A 100 -0.55 -0.63 16.86
N GLN A 101 -1.84 -0.46 17.14
CA GLN A 101 -2.84 -1.54 17.11
C GLN A 101 -4.00 -1.09 16.25
N GLY A 102 -4.53 -2.00 15.42
CA GLY A 102 -5.64 -1.70 14.55
C GLY A 102 -5.89 -2.78 13.51
N THR A 103 -6.63 -2.42 12.47
CA THR A 103 -7.02 -3.36 11.41
C THR A 103 -6.61 -2.90 10.01
N GLU A 104 -6.42 -1.59 9.84
CA GLU A 104 -6.16 -0.98 8.55
C GLU A 104 -5.00 0.01 8.63
N ILE A 105 -4.11 -0.09 7.64
CA ILE A 105 -2.97 0.80 7.46
C ILE A 105 -3.12 1.50 6.12
N LEU A 106 -3.08 2.83 6.14
CA LEU A 106 -2.99 3.66 4.95
C LEU A 106 -1.66 4.39 4.95
N ILE A 107 -0.88 4.22 3.89
CA ILE A 107 0.40 4.93 3.69
C ILE A 107 0.18 5.99 2.61
N GLU A 108 0.36 7.25 2.99
CA GLU A 108 0.29 8.38 2.07
C GLU A 108 1.68 8.98 1.89
N ILE A 109 2.07 9.25 0.63
CA ILE A 109 3.34 9.89 0.32
C ILE A 109 3.07 11.06 -0.62
N THR A 110 3.32 12.26 -0.09
CA THR A 110 3.11 13.52 -0.80
C THR A 110 4.43 14.27 -0.96
N GLU A 111 4.50 15.07 -2.01
CA GLU A 111 5.70 15.84 -2.34
C GLU A 111 5.44 17.34 -2.13
N GLN A 112 6.25 17.96 -1.27
CA GLN A 112 6.28 19.41 -1.07
C GLN A 112 7.57 20.00 -1.65
N ALA A 113 7.66 21.33 -1.73
CA ALA A 113 8.79 22.02 -2.38
C ALA A 113 10.18 21.53 -1.90
N HIS A 114 10.34 21.28 -0.60
CA HIS A 114 11.62 20.90 0.00
C HIS A 114 11.62 19.55 0.73
N HIS A 115 10.47 18.89 0.82
CA HIS A 115 10.33 17.67 1.60
C HIS A 115 9.46 16.65 0.88
N TYR A 116 9.70 15.38 1.19
CA TYR A 116 8.73 14.31 1.04
C TYR A 116 8.04 14.10 2.39
N ILE A 117 6.72 14.00 2.39
CA ILE A 117 5.93 13.73 3.59
C ILE A 117 5.39 12.32 3.48
N PHE A 118 5.72 11.51 4.48
CA PHE A 118 5.21 10.17 4.66
C PHE A 118 4.22 10.21 5.82
N THR A 119 2.96 9.88 5.55
CA THR A 119 1.91 9.80 6.55
C THR A 119 1.49 8.36 6.69
N PHE A 120 1.77 7.77 7.85
CA PHE A 120 1.31 6.42 8.20
C PHE A 120 0.06 6.55 9.04
N LYS A 121 -1.04 5.94 8.60
CA LYS A 121 -2.31 5.97 9.32
C LYS A 121 -2.67 4.57 9.78
N VAL A 122 -3.05 4.41 11.04
CA VAL A 122 -3.70 3.20 11.55
C VAL A 122 -5.14 3.54 11.89
N ASP A 123 -6.10 2.85 11.27
CA ASP A 123 -7.55 3.10 11.41
C ASP A 123 -7.91 4.60 11.33
N GLY A 124 -7.22 5.33 10.45
CA GLY A 124 -7.41 6.77 10.21
C GLY A 124 -6.58 7.73 11.08
N VAL A 125 -5.87 7.25 12.11
CA VAL A 125 -5.03 8.08 12.99
C VAL A 125 -3.64 8.28 12.38
N PRO A 126 -3.24 9.52 12.01
CA PRO A 126 -1.99 9.76 11.28
C PRO A 126 -0.76 9.92 12.18
N THR A 127 0.38 9.46 11.67
CA THR A 127 1.73 9.78 12.14
C THR A 127 2.56 10.24 10.94
N GLU A 128 3.20 11.41 11.05
CA GLU A 128 3.91 12.03 9.93
C GLU A 128 5.43 11.97 10.10
N TYR A 129 6.12 11.66 9.01
CA TYR A 129 7.57 11.67 8.88
C TYR A 129 7.96 12.54 7.68
N LYS A 130 9.05 13.29 7.81
CA LYS A 130 9.49 14.25 6.80
C LYS A 130 10.93 13.97 6.39
N ILE A 131 11.13 13.77 5.09
CA ILE A 131 12.46 13.60 4.50
C ILE A 131 12.80 14.85 3.72
N SER A 132 13.99 15.41 3.94
CA SER A 132 14.44 16.59 3.21
C SER A 132 14.95 16.21 1.83
N LYS A 133 14.50 16.93 0.81
CA LYS A 133 15.08 16.80 -0.53
C LYS A 133 16.49 17.37 -0.50
N LYS A 134 17.49 16.54 -0.76
CA LYS A 134 18.86 17.05 -0.94
C LYS A 134 18.85 17.99 -2.14
N ARG A 135 19.26 19.25 -1.93
CA ARG A 135 19.48 20.18 -3.05
C ARG A 135 20.51 19.52 -3.96
N GLY A 136 20.18 19.43 -5.25
CA GLY A 136 21.07 18.82 -6.25
C GLY A 136 22.46 19.46 -6.19
N VAL A 137 23.49 18.61 -6.25
CA VAL A 137 24.82 18.99 -6.68
C VAL A 137 24.77 19.26 -8.18
#